data_AF-A0A915LPD0-F1
#
_entry.id   AF-A0A915LPD0-F1
#
_cell.length_a   1.000
_cell.length_b   1.000
_cell.length_c   1.000
_cell.angle_alpha   90.00
_cell.angle_beta   90.00
_cell.angle_gamma   90.00
#
_symmetry.space_group_name_H-M   'P 1'
#
loop_
_entity.id
_entity.type
_entity.pdbx_description
1 polymer ?
#
loop_
_entity_poly.entity_id
_entity_poly.type
_entity_poly.pdbx_seq_one_letter_code
_entity_poly.pdbx_strand_id
1 'polypeptide(L)'
;MRKHSVSAQLTRTARRFSTVIAPQLTKLEPVPTLQKHQKVTIRIADIQKLNEAIKQYVLHGGRLFDPVEFEIRAEDTDSNGNGRDQILLTAQFYTEEIVLFEGNKRLLSISLSDPVGESDLLNRFKTNGSSFDSNSPVLAKVRHPISGIKMFEVVQSQKRPQRWQITGAMDELNKCEVEAHSNVWRQMLSACGFVFAAEWWSIQNEGLRVAEIFPQKAVCEENSLRLQWSEQASNELRLLALCFGLVQTVREAFPSLLHIMKEARQRKMQIHRPSIVPAHHFGAPCQLCECFVEYTDRDMNIYTQPYNVAINSYEATEDRCLAACQNDQNCKAVVYGYIGGRDVFTCELYSESNVKSPLYTPFTNIYIKKRAECRKSALGYEALDMTDVDERVAARKQRYLRLYTKFNFFGFG
;
A
#
# COMPACT_ATOMS: atom_id res chain seq x y z
N MET A 1 -27.11 -41.08 39.81
CA MET A 1 -25.98 -40.20 39.38
C MET A 1 -26.46 -39.26 38.29
N ARG A 2 -26.50 -37.94 38.54
CA ARG A 2 -26.89 -36.93 37.53
C ARG A 2 -25.75 -36.77 36.51
N LYS A 3 -26.02 -37.10 35.24
CA LYS A 3 -25.12 -36.83 34.12
C LYS A 3 -25.05 -35.31 33.90
N HIS A 4 -24.01 -34.66 34.43
CA HIS A 4 -23.72 -33.28 34.05
C HIS A 4 -23.32 -33.26 32.58
N SER A 5 -24.05 -32.49 31.78
CA SER A 5 -23.74 -32.35 30.35
C SER A 5 -22.37 -31.69 30.18
N VAL A 6 -21.44 -32.41 29.56
CA VAL A 6 -20.11 -31.92 29.19
C VAL A 6 -20.22 -30.66 28.32
N SER A 7 -21.26 -30.54 27.49
CA SER A 7 -21.52 -29.33 26.69
C SER A 7 -21.92 -28.12 27.54
N ALA A 8 -22.64 -28.33 28.64
CA ALA A 8 -23.01 -27.26 29.57
C ALA A 8 -21.80 -26.78 30.38
N GLN A 9 -20.89 -27.68 30.75
CA GLN A 9 -19.61 -27.32 31.36
C GLN A 9 -18.74 -26.55 30.36
N LEU A 10 -18.51 -27.05 29.15
CA LEU A 10 -17.77 -26.35 28.09
C LEU A 10 -18.33 -24.96 27.79
N THR A 11 -19.65 -24.81 27.71
CA THR A 11 -20.29 -23.50 27.50
C THR A 11 -20.08 -22.55 28.68
N ARG A 12 -20.09 -23.06 29.92
CA ARG A 12 -19.81 -22.26 31.13
C ARG A 12 -18.34 -21.84 31.20
N THR A 13 -17.42 -22.75 30.86
CA THR A 13 -15.98 -22.46 30.84
C THR A 13 -15.65 -21.50 29.71
N ALA A 14 -16.23 -21.68 28.52
CA ALA A 14 -16.10 -20.76 27.39
C ALA A 14 -16.66 -19.37 27.72
N ARG A 15 -17.84 -19.28 28.34
CA ARG A 15 -18.38 -17.99 28.82
C ARG A 15 -17.48 -17.35 29.86
N ARG A 16 -16.96 -18.11 30.83
CA ARG A 16 -16.02 -17.58 31.84
C ARG A 16 -14.70 -17.12 31.21
N PHE A 17 -14.17 -17.87 30.24
CA PHE A 17 -13.00 -17.50 29.46
C PHE A 17 -13.26 -16.21 28.67
N SER A 18 -14.38 -16.12 27.96
CA SER A 18 -14.79 -14.90 27.24
C SER A 18 -15.01 -13.70 28.16
N THR A 19 -15.64 -13.86 29.34
CA THR A 19 -15.93 -12.73 30.24
C THR A 19 -14.70 -12.25 31.01
N VAL A 20 -13.73 -13.12 31.30
CA VAL A 20 -12.56 -12.79 32.13
C VAL A 20 -11.34 -12.45 31.27
N ILE A 21 -11.13 -13.18 30.17
CA ILE A 21 -9.92 -13.08 29.36
C ILE A 21 -10.13 -12.17 28.14
N ALA A 22 -11.32 -12.13 27.53
CA ALA A 22 -11.53 -11.25 26.39
C ALA A 22 -11.27 -9.76 26.73
N PRO A 23 -11.70 -9.20 27.88
CA PRO A 23 -11.39 -7.80 28.24
C PRO A 23 -9.89 -7.52 28.41
N GLN A 24 -9.10 -8.54 28.77
CA GLN A 24 -7.64 -8.44 28.93
C GLN A 24 -6.91 -8.58 27.59
N LEU A 25 -7.49 -9.31 26.62
CA LEU A 25 -6.95 -9.47 25.26
C LEU A 25 -7.40 -8.36 24.30
N THR A 26 -8.29 -7.47 24.72
CA THR A 26 -8.86 -6.40 23.88
C THR A 26 -8.40 -5.01 24.26
N LYS A 27 -7.63 -4.87 25.35
CA LYS A 27 -7.00 -3.61 25.74
C LYS A 27 -5.57 -3.58 25.24
N LEU A 28 -5.18 -2.44 24.67
CA LEU A 28 -3.78 -2.19 24.37
C LEU A 28 -3.02 -2.07 25.69
N GLU A 29 -1.89 -2.78 25.78
CA GLU A 29 -0.97 -2.54 26.89
C GLU A 29 -0.47 -1.09 26.82
N PRO A 30 -0.40 -0.38 27.97
CA PRO A 30 0.13 0.96 27.99
C PRO A 30 1.61 0.91 27.55
N VAL A 31 2.00 1.83 26.68
CA VAL A 31 3.38 2.05 26.25
C VAL A 31 3.91 3.27 26.99
N PRO A 32 4.58 3.10 28.16
CA PRO A 32 4.93 4.22 29.04
C PRO A 32 5.90 5.20 28.38
N THR A 33 6.69 4.72 27.42
CA THR A 33 7.63 5.53 26.65
C THR A 33 6.90 6.64 25.88
N LEU A 34 5.70 6.39 25.35
CA LEU A 34 4.88 7.42 24.69
C LEU A 34 4.28 8.44 25.67
N GLN A 35 4.26 8.16 26.98
CA GLN A 35 3.82 9.15 27.98
C GLN A 35 4.86 10.23 28.24
N LYS A 36 6.14 9.87 28.12
CA LYS A 36 7.25 10.77 28.44
C LYS A 36 7.52 11.78 27.34
N HIS A 37 7.07 11.48 26.12
CA HIS A 37 7.32 12.28 24.94
C HIS A 37 6.02 12.85 24.39
N GLN A 38 5.99 14.16 24.11
CA GLN A 38 4.80 14.82 23.53
C GLN A 38 4.86 14.87 22.00
N LYS A 39 6.07 14.78 21.45
CA LYS A 39 6.35 14.86 20.02
C LYS A 39 7.22 13.68 19.61
N VAL A 40 6.79 12.99 18.56
CA VAL A 40 7.55 11.91 17.95
C VAL A 40 7.53 12.04 16.44
N THR A 41 8.56 11.50 15.80
CA THR A 41 8.66 11.46 14.34
C THR A 41 8.78 10.03 13.86
N ILE A 42 7.97 9.65 12.87
CA ILE A 42 8.08 8.40 12.14
C ILE A 42 8.93 8.67 10.90
N ARG A 43 10.03 7.92 10.76
CA ARG A 43 10.89 7.96 9.58
C ARG A 43 11.29 6.55 9.17
N ILE A 44 11.69 6.38 7.92
CA ILE A 44 12.28 5.11 7.49
C ILE A 44 13.66 4.96 8.12
N ALA A 45 14.03 3.74 8.52
CA ALA A 45 15.32 3.48 9.15
C ALA A 45 16.46 3.54 8.12
N ASP A 46 16.21 2.98 6.94
CA ASP A 46 17.18 2.86 5.86
C ASP A 46 16.47 2.83 4.50
N ILE A 47 16.61 3.91 3.73
CA ILE A 47 16.04 4.02 2.39
C ILE A 47 16.67 3.05 1.38
N GLN A 48 17.91 2.62 1.58
CA GLN A 48 18.56 1.64 0.70
C GLN A 48 17.90 0.27 0.87
N LYS A 49 17.56 -0.11 2.11
CA LYS A 49 16.79 -1.33 2.38
C LYS A 49 15.40 -1.31 1.77
N LEU A 50 14.73 -0.16 1.71
CA LEU A 50 13.46 -0.03 0.97
C LEU A 50 13.66 -0.32 -0.52
N ASN A 51 14.66 0.30 -1.14
CA ASN A 51 14.94 0.11 -2.55
C ASN A 51 15.31 -1.35 -2.86
N GLU A 52 16.08 -1.98 -1.98
CA GLU A 52 16.42 -3.40 -2.09
C GLU A 52 15.20 -4.30 -1.89
N ALA A 53 14.36 -4.02 -0.90
CA ALA A 53 13.11 -4.74 -0.68
C ALA A 53 12.18 -4.70 -1.90
N ILE A 54 12.04 -3.53 -2.53
CA ILE A 54 11.28 -3.37 -3.77
C ILE A 54 11.90 -4.20 -4.90
N LYS A 55 13.22 -4.12 -5.09
CA LYS A 55 13.93 -4.91 -6.12
C LYS A 55 13.75 -6.40 -5.89
N GLN A 56 13.97 -6.89 -4.67
CA GLN A 56 13.84 -8.30 -4.31
C GLN A 56 12.41 -8.80 -4.48
N TYR A 57 11.42 -8.00 -4.07
CA TYR A 57 10.02 -8.36 -4.27
C TYR A 57 9.69 -8.54 -5.76
N VAL A 58 10.20 -7.65 -6.63
CA VAL A 58 10.06 -7.74 -8.09
C VAL A 58 10.82 -8.96 -8.65
N LEU A 59 12.08 -9.16 -8.24
CA LEU A 59 12.96 -10.22 -8.77
C LEU A 59 12.54 -11.63 -8.32
N HIS A 60 12.00 -11.78 -7.11
CA HIS A 60 11.65 -13.08 -6.53
C HIS A 60 10.14 -13.40 -6.63
N GLY A 61 9.40 -12.71 -7.48
CA GLY A 61 7.99 -13.00 -7.73
C GLY A 61 7.14 -12.90 -6.46
N GLY A 62 7.41 -11.89 -5.63
CA GLY A 62 6.58 -11.51 -4.49
C GLY A 62 6.58 -12.46 -3.29
N ARG A 63 7.60 -13.32 -3.13
CA ARG A 63 7.63 -14.30 -2.04
C ARG A 63 8.44 -13.87 -0.81
N LEU A 64 9.56 -13.18 -0.98
CA LEU A 64 10.50 -12.89 0.12
C LEU A 64 11.23 -11.56 -0.14
N PHE A 65 11.15 -10.63 0.81
CA PHE A 65 12.05 -9.50 0.97
C PHE A 65 12.22 -9.22 2.46
N ASP A 66 13.37 -8.66 2.84
CA ASP A 66 13.63 -8.27 4.22
C ASP A 66 12.68 -7.15 4.66
N PRO A 67 12.07 -7.23 5.85
CA PRO A 67 11.06 -6.27 6.26
C PRO A 67 11.60 -4.84 6.28
N VAL A 68 10.82 -3.90 5.76
CA VAL A 68 11.19 -2.49 5.76
C VAL A 68 10.94 -1.91 7.16
N GLU A 69 11.97 -1.33 7.74
CA GLU A 69 11.93 -0.83 9.11
C GLU A 69 11.70 0.68 9.16
N PHE A 70 10.83 1.10 10.07
CA PHE A 70 10.57 2.48 10.44
C PHE A 70 10.97 2.72 11.88
N GLU A 71 11.57 3.87 12.14
CA GLU A 71 11.95 4.33 13.46
C GLU A 71 10.95 5.38 13.94
N ILE A 72 10.51 5.23 15.19
CA ILE A 72 9.73 6.22 15.90
C ILE A 72 10.67 6.90 16.89
N ARG A 73 11.01 8.15 16.63
CA ARG A 73 12.01 8.91 17.40
C ARG A 73 11.38 10.00 18.24
N ALA A 74 11.94 10.27 19.40
CA ALA A 74 11.59 11.44 20.20
C ALA A 74 12.04 12.71 19.46
N GLU A 75 11.21 13.75 19.51
CA GLU A 75 11.57 15.07 19.01
C GLU A 75 11.73 16.10 20.13
N ASP A 76 11.74 15.63 21.38
CA ASP A 76 11.88 16.50 22.53
C ASP A 76 13.35 16.94 22.68
N THR A 77 13.51 18.24 22.90
CA THR A 77 14.77 18.87 23.28
C THR A 77 15.02 18.69 24.77
N ASP A 78 16.23 18.27 25.16
CA ASP A 78 16.65 18.33 26.57
C ASP A 78 16.58 19.78 27.09
N SER A 79 16.59 19.93 28.42
CA SER A 79 16.68 21.22 29.12
C SER A 79 17.90 22.08 28.75
N ASN A 80 18.86 21.51 28.02
CA ASN A 80 20.05 22.20 27.49
C ASN A 80 19.95 22.55 25.99
N GLY A 81 18.79 22.36 25.35
CA GLY A 81 18.57 22.72 23.94
C GLY A 81 19.15 21.73 22.91
N ASN A 82 19.78 20.64 23.35
CA ASN A 82 20.21 19.55 22.45
C ASN A 82 19.05 18.57 22.26
N GLY A 83 18.65 18.34 21.00
CA GLY A 83 17.68 17.31 20.66
C GLY A 83 18.24 15.92 20.94
N ARG A 84 17.56 15.13 21.77
CA ARG A 84 17.86 13.69 21.87
C ARG A 84 17.15 13.01 20.71
N ASP A 85 17.85 12.79 19.61
CA ASP A 85 17.39 11.93 18.52
C ASP A 85 17.44 10.45 18.97
N GLN A 86 16.54 10.11 19.90
CA GLN A 86 16.45 8.78 20.51
C GLN A 86 15.34 7.98 19.83
N ILE A 87 15.67 6.77 19.38
CA ILE A 87 14.69 5.78 18.91
C ILE A 87 13.90 5.27 20.12
N LEU A 88 12.59 5.46 20.09
CA LEU A 88 11.67 5.02 21.13
C LEU A 88 11.07 3.65 20.80
N LEU A 89 10.60 3.49 19.56
CA LEU A 89 9.93 2.31 19.04
C LEU A 89 10.40 2.04 17.62
N THR A 90 10.23 0.80 17.16
CA THR A 90 10.46 0.43 15.76
C THR A 90 9.21 -0.23 15.19
N ALA A 91 8.93 0.01 13.92
CA ALA A 91 7.85 -0.65 13.20
C ALA A 91 8.42 -1.36 11.98
N GLN A 92 8.06 -2.63 11.81
CA GLN A 92 8.52 -3.44 10.70
C GLN A 92 7.36 -3.73 9.76
N PHE A 93 7.57 -3.44 8.49
CA PHE A 93 6.61 -3.69 7.43
C PHE A 93 6.84 -5.04 6.79
N TYR A 94 5.78 -5.86 6.80
CA TYR A 94 5.67 -7.10 6.08
C TYR A 94 4.57 -6.98 5.02
N THR A 95 4.54 -7.91 4.07
CA THR A 95 3.51 -7.95 3.00
C THR A 95 2.07 -7.92 3.50
N GLU A 96 1.82 -8.45 4.71
CA GLU A 96 0.46 -8.57 5.25
C GLU A 96 0.13 -7.58 6.37
N GLU A 97 1.14 -7.15 7.12
CA GLU A 97 0.97 -6.33 8.32
C GLU A 97 2.19 -5.48 8.62
N ILE A 98 1.95 -4.39 9.35
CA ILE A 98 2.96 -3.60 10.03
C ILE A 98 2.99 -4.06 11.47
N VAL A 99 4.16 -4.42 12.01
CA VAL A 99 4.31 -4.87 13.39
C VAL A 99 5.09 -3.82 14.17
N LEU A 100 4.52 -3.35 15.28
CA LEU A 100 5.13 -2.35 16.15
C LEU A 100 5.85 -3.02 17.33
N PHE A 101 7.05 -2.54 17.64
CA PHE A 101 7.93 -3.06 18.68
C PHE A 101 8.42 -1.99 19.65
N GLU A 102 8.61 -2.39 20.91
CA GLU A 102 9.40 -1.68 21.92
C GLU A 102 10.60 -2.55 22.28
N GLY A 103 11.78 -2.21 21.74
CA GLY A 103 12.93 -3.11 21.75
C GLY A 103 12.57 -4.44 21.06
N ASN A 104 12.65 -5.56 21.78
CA ASN A 104 12.31 -6.89 21.25
C ASN A 104 10.85 -7.30 21.52
N LYS A 105 10.07 -6.46 22.22
CA LYS A 105 8.69 -6.77 22.59
C LYS A 105 7.73 -6.33 21.49
N ARG A 106 6.98 -7.27 20.93
CA ARG A 106 5.88 -6.98 19.98
C ARG A 106 4.72 -6.32 20.72
N LEU A 107 4.36 -5.10 20.34
CA LEU A 107 3.28 -4.33 20.96
C LEU A 107 1.92 -4.57 20.29
N LEU A 108 1.87 -4.55 18.96
CA LEU A 108 0.66 -4.75 18.16
C LEU A 108 1.01 -5.05 16.72
N SER A 109 0.01 -5.42 15.92
CA SER A 109 0.13 -5.34 14.46
C SER A 109 -1.04 -4.65 13.80
N ILE A 110 -0.77 -4.10 12.62
CA ILE A 110 -1.70 -3.31 11.82
C ILE A 110 -1.79 -3.99 10.46
N SER A 111 -2.96 -4.49 10.10
CA SER A 111 -3.23 -4.94 8.74
C SER A 111 -3.98 -3.84 7.99
N LEU A 112 -3.40 -3.31 6.93
CA LEU A 112 -4.07 -2.37 6.02
C LEU A 112 -5.20 -3.11 5.30
N SER A 113 -6.37 -2.50 5.11
CA SER A 113 -7.48 -3.08 4.33
C SER A 113 -7.62 -2.33 3.01
N ASP A 114 -8.05 -3.04 1.96
CA ASP A 114 -8.30 -2.41 0.66
C ASP A 114 -9.70 -1.78 0.69
N PRO A 115 -9.86 -0.47 0.44
CA PRO A 115 -11.17 0.18 0.45
C PRO A 115 -12.17 -0.41 -0.55
N VAL A 116 -11.72 -1.20 -1.53
CA VAL A 116 -12.56 -1.73 -2.62
C VAL A 116 -12.77 -3.26 -2.54
N GLY A 117 -11.94 -4.00 -1.81
CA GLY A 117 -11.84 -5.46 -1.97
C GLY A 117 -12.55 -6.33 -0.92
N GLU A 118 -12.78 -5.83 0.31
CA GLU A 118 -13.41 -6.62 1.38
C GLU A 118 -14.91 -6.32 1.56
N SER A 119 -15.42 -5.21 1.00
CA SER A 119 -16.82 -4.79 1.17
C SER A 119 -17.84 -5.68 0.45
N ASP A 120 -17.43 -6.40 -0.59
CA ASP A 120 -18.37 -7.13 -1.47
C ASP A 120 -18.63 -8.59 -1.05
N LEU A 121 -17.81 -9.18 -0.16
CA LEU A 121 -17.92 -10.62 0.14
C LEU A 121 -18.46 -10.95 1.55
N LEU A 122 -18.57 -10.00 2.47
CA LEU A 122 -18.96 -10.28 3.87
C LEU A 122 -20.16 -9.50 4.41
N ASN A 123 -20.68 -8.50 3.70
CA ASN A 123 -21.71 -7.60 4.22
C ASN A 123 -23.15 -7.99 3.85
N ARG A 124 -23.58 -9.23 4.16
CA ARG A 124 -25.01 -9.61 4.07
C ARG A 124 -25.78 -9.63 5.39
N PHE A 125 -25.13 -9.46 6.54
CA PHE A 125 -25.84 -9.49 7.82
C PHE A 125 -25.17 -8.59 8.86
N LYS A 126 -25.68 -7.36 9.05
CA LYS A 126 -25.64 -6.62 10.33
C LYS A 126 -26.47 -5.33 10.21
N THR A 127 -27.42 -5.13 11.13
CA THR A 127 -28.40 -4.03 11.14
C THR A 127 -28.03 -2.90 12.10
N ASN A 128 -28.16 -1.68 11.59
CA ASN A 128 -28.56 -0.38 12.16
C ASN A 128 -28.05 0.07 13.54
N GLY A 129 -27.35 1.21 13.56
CA GLY A 129 -27.15 2.01 14.77
C GLY A 129 -26.13 3.17 14.73
N SER A 130 -25.33 3.36 13.67
CA SER A 130 -24.29 4.40 13.64
C SER A 130 -24.40 5.28 12.38
N SER A 131 -24.02 6.56 12.49
CA SER A 131 -23.97 7.52 11.37
C SER A 131 -22.89 7.21 10.33
N PHE A 132 -22.07 6.19 10.59
CA PHE A 132 -21.23 5.49 9.63
C PHE A 132 -21.97 4.25 9.13
N ASP A 133 -22.22 4.23 7.83
CA ASP A 133 -22.95 3.16 7.16
C ASP A 133 -22.18 1.84 7.26
N SER A 134 -22.88 0.71 7.38
CA SER A 134 -22.28 -0.63 7.45
C SER A 134 -21.39 -1.01 6.24
N ASN A 135 -21.44 -0.20 5.18
CA ASN A 135 -20.63 -0.32 3.96
C ASN A 135 -19.41 0.61 3.92
N SER A 136 -19.10 1.34 5.00
CA SER A 136 -17.94 2.23 5.02
C SER A 136 -16.63 1.46 4.84
N PRO A 137 -15.73 1.92 3.95
CA PRO A 137 -14.49 1.18 3.67
C PRO A 137 -13.58 1.16 4.90
N VAL A 138 -13.15 -0.04 5.27
CA VAL A 138 -12.16 -0.25 6.33
C VAL A 138 -10.79 0.05 5.78
N LEU A 139 -10.07 0.94 6.43
CA LEU A 139 -8.74 1.35 6.05
C LEU A 139 -7.65 0.47 6.68
N ALA A 140 -7.81 0.12 7.95
CA ALA A 140 -6.85 -0.70 8.68
C ALA A 140 -7.51 -1.39 9.87
N LYS A 141 -6.94 -2.52 10.29
CA LYS A 141 -7.34 -3.27 11.48
C LYS A 141 -6.14 -3.40 12.40
N VAL A 142 -6.29 -2.99 13.65
CA VAL A 142 -5.26 -3.12 14.69
C VAL A 142 -5.53 -4.41 15.46
N ARG A 143 -4.51 -5.26 15.60
CA ARG A 143 -4.59 -6.61 16.17
C ARG A 143 -3.65 -6.77 17.36
N HIS A 144 -4.12 -7.57 18.32
CA HIS A 144 -3.35 -7.93 19.50
C HIS A 144 -2.12 -8.75 19.09
N PRO A 145 -0.92 -8.47 19.66
CA PRO A 145 0.35 -9.01 19.16
C PRO A 145 0.49 -10.53 19.26
N ILE A 146 -0.12 -11.16 20.27
CA ILE A 146 -0.01 -12.61 20.53
C ILE A 146 -1.23 -13.36 19.98
N SER A 147 -2.43 -12.98 20.41
CA SER A 147 -3.68 -13.67 20.01
C SER A 147 -4.13 -13.39 18.57
N GLY A 148 -3.62 -12.34 17.92
CA GLY A 148 -4.07 -11.90 16.59
C GLY A 148 -5.50 -11.35 16.56
N ILE A 149 -6.15 -11.23 17.73
CA ILE A 149 -7.53 -10.75 17.84
C ILE A 149 -7.59 -9.29 17.40
N LYS A 150 -8.57 -8.97 16.55
CA LYS A 150 -8.87 -7.60 16.13
C LYS A 150 -9.34 -6.78 17.33
N MET A 151 -8.63 -5.70 17.63
CA MET A 151 -8.93 -4.78 18.74
C MET A 151 -9.61 -3.51 18.24
N PHE A 152 -9.13 -2.94 17.14
CA PHE A 152 -9.67 -1.70 16.57
C PHE A 152 -9.76 -1.76 15.06
N GLU A 153 -10.66 -0.95 14.50
CA GLU A 153 -10.79 -0.73 13.06
C GLU A 153 -10.75 0.76 12.75
N VAL A 154 -10.01 1.12 11.71
CA VAL A 154 -10.00 2.46 11.15
C VAL A 154 -10.95 2.46 9.97
N VAL A 155 -12.03 3.20 10.06
CA VAL A 155 -13.13 3.19 9.09
C VAL A 155 -13.25 4.58 8.47
N GLN A 156 -13.26 4.67 7.14
CA GLN A 156 -13.43 5.94 6.44
C GLN A 156 -14.91 6.27 6.24
N SER A 157 -15.27 7.55 6.41
CA SER A 157 -16.65 7.99 6.18
C SER A 157 -16.95 8.06 4.70
N GLN A 158 -18.03 7.41 4.25
CA GLN A 158 -18.48 7.54 2.86
C GLN A 158 -18.97 8.97 2.54
N LYS A 159 -19.64 9.63 3.50
CA LYS A 159 -20.21 10.97 3.31
C LYS A 159 -19.14 12.06 3.32
N ARG A 160 -18.04 11.85 4.06
CA ARG A 160 -16.93 12.81 4.20
C ARG A 160 -15.61 12.04 4.09
N PRO A 161 -15.05 11.85 2.89
CA PRO A 161 -13.83 11.04 2.71
C PRO A 161 -12.62 11.59 3.48
N GLN A 162 -12.65 12.85 3.89
CA GLN A 162 -11.66 13.48 4.76
C GLN A 162 -11.80 13.10 6.25
N ARG A 163 -12.72 12.22 6.61
CA ARG A 163 -12.95 11.80 8.00
C ARG A 163 -12.85 10.29 8.15
N TRP A 164 -12.22 9.88 9.24
CA TRP A 164 -12.13 8.51 9.69
C TRP A 164 -12.61 8.39 11.14
N GLN A 165 -13.10 7.22 11.50
CA GLN A 165 -13.38 6.84 12.88
C GLN A 165 -12.54 5.63 13.25
N ILE A 166 -12.04 5.62 14.47
CA ILE A 166 -11.37 4.47 15.05
C ILE A 166 -12.34 3.84 16.05
N THR A 167 -12.84 2.66 15.73
CA THR A 167 -13.83 1.95 16.54
C THR A 167 -13.21 0.74 17.22
N GLY A 168 -13.66 0.44 18.44
CA GLY A 168 -13.33 -0.80 19.11
C GLY A 168 -14.06 -1.98 18.47
N ALA A 169 -13.33 -3.06 18.17
CA ALA A 169 -13.87 -4.20 17.45
C ALA A 169 -14.86 -5.06 18.26
N MET A 170 -14.84 -4.94 19.58
CA MET A 170 -15.63 -5.77 20.51
C MET A 170 -16.80 -5.05 21.14
N ASP A 171 -16.64 -3.75 21.39
CA ASP A 171 -17.68 -2.88 21.95
C ASP A 171 -18.39 -2.04 20.89
N GLU A 172 -17.85 -2.01 19.65
CA GLU A 172 -18.31 -1.17 18.53
C GLU A 172 -18.38 0.33 18.92
N LEU A 173 -17.68 0.73 19.98
CA LEU A 173 -17.65 2.10 20.47
C LEU A 173 -16.61 2.92 19.70
N ASN A 174 -17.00 4.13 19.31
CA ASN A 174 -16.08 5.10 18.74
C ASN A 174 -15.07 5.53 19.81
N LYS A 175 -13.77 5.38 19.50
CA LYS A 175 -12.67 5.76 20.41
C LYS A 175 -12.12 7.14 20.08
N CYS A 176 -12.00 7.45 18.79
CA CYS A 176 -11.62 8.77 18.33
C CYS A 176 -11.99 8.97 16.85
N GLU A 177 -12.13 10.24 16.48
CA GLU A 177 -12.32 10.67 15.10
C GLU A 177 -11.04 11.26 14.55
N VAL A 178 -10.78 11.06 13.28
CA VAL A 178 -9.65 11.66 12.57
C VAL A 178 -10.20 12.50 11.42
N GLU A 179 -9.70 13.71 11.29
CA GLU A 179 -10.08 14.64 10.23
C GLU A 179 -8.83 15.10 9.47
N ALA A 180 -8.85 14.95 8.15
CA ALA A 180 -7.85 15.50 7.25
C ALA A 180 -8.16 16.97 6.99
N HIS A 181 -7.10 17.76 7.02
CA HIS A 181 -7.10 19.18 6.74
C HIS A 181 -6.11 19.45 5.63
N SER A 182 -6.43 20.39 4.76
CA SER A 182 -5.54 20.87 3.70
C SER A 182 -5.78 22.35 3.51
N ASN A 183 -4.76 23.07 3.03
CA ASN A 183 -4.91 24.45 2.58
C ASN A 183 -4.16 24.67 1.26
N VAL A 184 -4.41 25.82 0.63
CA VAL A 184 -3.86 26.16 -0.69
C VAL A 184 -2.32 26.10 -0.70
N TRP A 185 -1.68 26.58 0.37
CA TRP A 185 -0.23 26.55 0.50
C TRP A 185 0.32 25.13 0.56
N ARG A 186 -0.30 24.24 1.35
CA ARG A 186 0.11 22.83 1.42
C ARG A 186 -0.11 22.09 0.11
N GLN A 187 -1.20 22.38 -0.61
CA GLN A 187 -1.43 21.83 -1.95
C GLN A 187 -0.35 22.28 -2.93
N MET A 188 0.02 23.56 -2.90
CA MET A 188 1.09 24.10 -3.72
C MET A 188 2.44 23.46 -3.37
N LEU A 189 2.79 23.39 -2.08
CA LEU A 189 4.03 22.75 -1.61
C LEU A 189 4.10 21.27 -2.02
N SER A 190 2.98 20.55 -1.91
CA SER A 190 2.91 19.15 -2.35
C SER A 190 3.04 19.00 -3.86
N ALA A 191 2.35 19.83 -4.64
CA ALA A 191 2.46 19.83 -6.11
C ALA A 191 3.88 20.17 -6.61
N CYS A 192 4.62 20.97 -5.83
CA CYS A 192 6.02 21.30 -6.07
C CYS A 192 7.03 20.28 -5.48
N GLY A 193 6.57 19.23 -4.78
CA GLY A 193 7.43 18.18 -4.21
C GLY A 193 8.14 18.55 -2.90
N PHE A 194 7.80 19.70 -2.31
CA PHE A 194 8.34 20.15 -1.00
C PHE A 194 7.75 19.37 0.17
N VAL A 195 6.57 18.77 0.02
CA VAL A 195 5.95 17.89 1.02
C VAL A 195 5.32 16.71 0.27
N PHE A 196 5.41 15.49 0.82
CA PHE A 196 4.87 14.31 0.13
C PHE A 196 3.33 14.23 0.19
N ALA A 197 2.70 14.87 1.17
CA ALA A 197 1.24 14.97 1.29
C ALA A 197 0.79 16.41 1.56
N ALA A 198 -0.27 16.85 0.88
CA ALA A 198 -0.90 18.16 1.14
C ALA A 198 -1.74 18.16 2.43
N GLU A 199 -2.24 16.99 2.82
CA GLU A 199 -3.09 16.85 3.99
C GLU A 199 -2.27 16.71 5.28
N TRP A 200 -2.81 17.23 6.38
CA TRP A 200 -2.39 16.88 7.73
C TRP A 200 -3.63 16.42 8.51
N TRP A 201 -3.43 15.63 9.55
CA TRP A 201 -4.53 14.97 10.24
C TRP A 201 -4.65 15.44 11.68
N SER A 202 -5.87 15.73 12.12
CA SER A 202 -6.18 16.00 13.52
C SER A 202 -6.99 14.85 14.10
N ILE A 203 -6.61 14.38 15.28
CA ILE A 203 -7.33 13.35 16.03
C ILE A 203 -8.12 14.02 17.13
N GLN A 204 -9.41 13.70 17.20
CA GLN A 204 -10.37 14.27 18.13
C GLN A 204 -10.98 13.15 18.99
N ASN A 205 -11.11 13.40 20.29
CA ASN A 205 -11.88 12.55 21.19
C ASN A 205 -12.89 13.43 21.93
N GLU A 206 -14.17 13.04 21.94
CA GLU A 206 -15.26 13.81 22.56
C GLU A 206 -15.30 15.29 22.12
N GLY A 207 -14.94 15.57 20.86
CA GLY A 207 -14.89 16.92 20.28
C GLY A 207 -13.64 17.74 20.63
N LEU A 208 -12.74 17.22 21.46
CA LEU A 208 -11.46 17.85 21.79
C LEU A 208 -10.33 17.30 20.92
N ARG A 209 -9.50 18.20 20.38
CA ARG A 209 -8.31 17.80 19.63
C ARG A 209 -7.25 17.27 20.57
N VAL A 210 -6.88 16.00 20.41
CA VAL A 210 -5.94 15.28 21.28
C VAL A 210 -4.61 14.99 20.62
N ALA A 211 -4.55 14.94 19.28
CA ALA A 211 -3.30 14.80 18.56
C ALA A 211 -3.38 15.40 17.14
N GLU A 212 -2.21 15.67 16.57
CA GLU A 212 -2.01 16.14 15.22
C GLU A 212 -0.88 15.37 14.55
N ILE A 213 -1.01 15.12 13.25
CA ILE A 213 -0.05 14.40 12.44
C ILE A 213 0.27 15.23 11.20
N PHE A 214 1.54 15.56 11.01
CA PHE A 214 2.01 16.44 9.96
C PHE A 214 3.03 15.74 9.06
N PRO A 215 2.82 15.76 7.73
CA PRO A 215 3.87 15.39 6.80
C PRO A 215 4.99 16.43 6.86
N GLN A 216 6.20 15.91 7.00
CA GLN A 216 7.44 16.66 7.07
C GLN A 216 8.36 16.26 5.92
N LYS A 217 9.01 17.26 5.35
CA LYS A 217 10.15 17.09 4.47
C LYS A 217 10.95 18.38 4.47
N ALA A 218 12.23 18.29 4.76
CA ALA A 218 13.14 19.43 4.69
C ALA A 218 14.06 19.25 3.48
N VAL A 219 13.54 19.38 2.25
CA VAL A 219 14.24 19.53 0.93
C VAL A 219 15.32 18.49 0.55
N CYS A 220 16.15 18.03 1.48
CA CYS A 220 17.18 16.98 1.42
C CYS A 220 16.92 15.83 2.42
N GLU A 221 15.89 15.92 3.26
CA GLU A 221 15.53 14.86 4.23
C GLU A 221 14.50 13.86 3.67
N GLU A 222 14.55 12.65 4.18
CA GLU A 222 13.61 11.56 3.86
C GLU A 222 12.18 11.90 4.30
N ASN A 223 11.19 11.29 3.65
CA ASN A 223 9.79 11.49 4.01
C ASN A 223 9.56 11.04 5.46
N SER A 224 9.02 11.93 6.29
CA SER A 224 8.72 11.63 7.69
C SER A 224 7.38 12.22 8.13
N LEU A 225 6.76 11.61 9.14
CA LEU A 225 5.55 12.12 9.78
C LEU A 225 5.87 12.55 11.21
N ARG A 226 5.60 13.81 11.54
CA ARG A 226 5.62 14.29 12.92
C ARG A 226 4.25 14.09 13.54
N LEU A 227 4.24 13.51 14.73
CA LEU A 227 3.05 13.35 15.56
C LEU A 227 3.24 14.18 16.83
N GLN A 228 2.22 14.95 17.18
CA GLN A 228 2.18 15.72 18.40
C GLN A 228 0.85 15.45 19.09
N TRP A 229 0.87 15.16 20.39
CA TRP A 229 -0.34 14.95 21.18
C TRP A 229 -0.39 15.86 22.40
N SER A 230 -1.61 16.10 22.88
CA SER A 230 -1.83 16.85 24.11
C SER A 230 -1.44 16.04 25.35
N GLU A 231 -1.18 16.73 26.45
CA GLU A 231 -0.93 16.09 27.75
C GLU A 231 -2.11 15.25 28.23
N GLN A 232 -3.32 15.65 27.83
CA GLN A 232 -4.59 15.00 28.17
C GLN A 232 -4.83 13.72 27.35
N ALA A 233 -4.06 13.46 26.30
CA ALA A 233 -4.20 12.24 25.51
C ALA A 233 -3.87 11.00 26.35
N SER A 234 -4.81 10.06 26.43
CA SER A 234 -4.58 8.78 27.09
C SER A 234 -3.55 7.94 26.32
N ASN A 235 -2.96 6.93 26.98
CA ASN A 235 -2.02 6.02 26.30
C ASN A 235 -2.63 5.31 25.10
N GLU A 236 -3.89 4.92 25.21
CA GLU A 236 -4.64 4.32 24.11
C GLU A 236 -4.73 5.30 22.94
N LEU A 237 -5.10 6.56 23.17
CA LEU A 237 -5.19 7.58 22.11
C LEU A 237 -3.84 7.88 21.47
N ARG A 238 -2.76 7.96 22.25
CA ARG A 238 -1.39 8.15 21.72
C ARG A 238 -0.98 6.98 20.82
N LEU A 239 -1.29 5.76 21.23
CA LEU A 239 -0.97 4.57 20.45
C LEU A 239 -1.84 4.45 19.20
N LEU A 240 -3.13 4.79 19.28
CA LEU A 240 -4.02 4.87 18.11
C LEU A 240 -3.58 5.97 17.13
N ALA A 241 -3.13 7.12 17.63
CA ALA A 241 -2.54 8.17 16.82
C ALA A 241 -1.30 7.69 16.09
N LEU A 242 -0.42 6.96 16.78
CA LEU A 242 0.77 6.34 16.18
C LEU A 242 0.40 5.30 15.12
N CYS A 243 -0.61 4.47 15.37
CA CYS A 243 -1.08 3.47 14.41
C CYS A 243 -1.63 4.15 13.14
N PHE A 244 -2.43 5.19 13.29
CA PHE A 244 -2.91 5.97 12.16
C PHE A 244 -1.76 6.65 11.40
N GLY A 245 -0.77 7.19 12.13
CA GLY A 245 0.46 7.73 11.55
C GLY A 245 1.19 6.71 10.68
N LEU A 246 1.44 5.49 11.19
CA LEU A 246 2.08 4.41 10.44
C LEU A 246 1.28 3.99 9.20
N VAL A 247 -0.05 3.95 9.30
CA VAL A 247 -0.94 3.72 8.15
C VAL A 247 -0.72 4.80 7.08
N GLN A 248 -0.67 6.07 7.47
CA GLN A 248 -0.42 7.16 6.52
C GLN A 248 1.03 7.17 6.00
N THR A 249 2.02 6.73 6.79
CA THR A 249 3.40 6.55 6.31
C THR A 249 3.43 5.61 5.11
N VAL A 250 2.78 4.46 5.19
CA VAL A 250 2.74 3.51 4.07
C VAL A 250 1.92 4.04 2.90
N ARG A 251 0.80 4.71 3.16
CA ARG A 251 -0.10 5.17 2.09
C ARG A 251 0.41 6.39 1.34
N GLU A 252 0.95 7.36 2.06
CA GLU A 252 1.27 8.69 1.54
C GLU A 252 2.78 8.89 1.38
N ALA A 253 3.59 8.44 2.35
CA ALA A 253 5.04 8.65 2.29
C ALA A 253 5.76 7.60 1.43
N PHE A 254 5.30 6.35 1.45
CA PHE A 254 5.92 5.20 0.75
C PHE A 254 4.91 4.30 0.02
N PRO A 255 4.16 4.84 -0.97
CA PRO A 255 3.06 4.12 -1.63
C PRO A 255 3.50 2.84 -2.36
N SER A 256 4.79 2.68 -2.71
CA SER A 256 5.33 1.42 -3.25
C SER A 256 5.13 0.23 -2.32
N LEU A 257 5.19 0.46 -1.00
CA LEU A 257 4.92 -0.58 -0.01
C LEU A 257 3.44 -1.01 -0.04
N LEU A 258 2.52 -0.06 -0.18
CA LEU A 258 1.09 -0.37 -0.31
C LEU A 258 0.83 -1.25 -1.56
N HIS A 259 1.50 -0.95 -2.67
CA HIS A 259 1.42 -1.76 -3.89
C HIS A 259 1.87 -3.21 -3.65
N ILE A 260 3.04 -3.39 -3.00
CA ILE A 260 3.56 -4.71 -2.62
C ILE A 260 2.53 -5.51 -1.81
N MET A 261 1.84 -4.90 -0.85
CA MET A 261 0.82 -5.61 -0.06
C MET A 261 -0.37 -6.06 -0.91
N LYS A 262 -0.89 -5.18 -1.77
CA LYS A 262 -2.05 -5.46 -2.61
C LYS A 262 -1.77 -6.65 -3.52
N GLU A 263 -0.61 -6.64 -4.16
CA GLU A 263 -0.21 -7.70 -5.06
C GLU A 263 0.00 -9.04 -4.33
N ALA A 264 0.65 -9.03 -3.17
CA ALA A 264 0.83 -10.23 -2.35
C ALA A 264 -0.52 -10.89 -1.98
N ARG A 265 -1.54 -10.08 -1.65
CA ARG A 265 -2.89 -10.56 -1.34
C ARG A 265 -3.63 -11.13 -2.54
N GLN A 266 -3.56 -10.45 -3.68
CA GLN A 266 -4.16 -10.95 -4.92
C GLN A 266 -3.60 -12.33 -5.30
N ARG A 267 -2.27 -12.50 -5.19
CA ARG A 267 -1.60 -13.80 -5.42
C ARG A 267 -2.11 -14.88 -4.45
N LYS A 268 -2.32 -14.56 -3.17
CA LYS A 268 -2.89 -15.52 -2.19
C LYS A 268 -4.34 -15.93 -2.51
N MET A 269 -5.17 -15.01 -2.99
CA MET A 269 -6.56 -15.30 -3.37
C MET A 269 -6.63 -16.20 -4.61
N GLN A 270 -5.71 -16.04 -5.57
CA GLN A 270 -5.61 -16.90 -6.74
C GLN A 270 -5.21 -18.34 -6.41
N ILE A 271 -4.43 -18.58 -5.35
CA ILE A 271 -4.03 -19.92 -4.90
C ILE A 271 -5.22 -20.74 -4.34
N HIS A 272 -6.27 -20.10 -3.84
CA HIS A 272 -7.43 -20.77 -3.21
C HIS A 272 -8.62 -21.02 -4.15
N ARG A 273 -8.53 -20.69 -5.45
CA ARG A 273 -9.49 -21.14 -6.47
C ARG A 273 -8.86 -22.26 -7.30
N PRO A 274 -9.37 -23.51 -7.29
CA PRO A 274 -8.92 -24.52 -8.24
C PRO A 274 -9.57 -24.23 -9.59
N SER A 275 -8.86 -23.49 -10.44
CA SER A 275 -9.14 -23.38 -11.87
C SER A 275 -7.89 -22.88 -12.60
N ILE A 276 -7.24 -23.81 -13.30
CA ILE A 276 -6.54 -23.69 -14.60
C ILE A 276 -5.85 -22.33 -14.88
N VAL A 277 -4.51 -22.37 -14.76
CA VAL A 277 -3.47 -21.42 -15.22
C VAL A 277 -3.43 -20.04 -14.53
N PRO A 278 -2.36 -19.71 -13.76
CA PRO A 278 -2.22 -18.39 -13.15
C PRO A 278 -1.71 -17.37 -14.17
N ALA A 279 -2.44 -16.25 -14.26
CA ALA A 279 -2.00 -15.02 -14.89
C ALA A 279 -0.92 -14.35 -14.02
N HIS A 280 0.34 -14.37 -14.47
CA HIS A 280 1.48 -13.78 -13.78
C HIS A 280 1.84 -12.40 -14.36
N HIS A 281 1.78 -11.34 -13.56
CA HIS A 281 2.30 -10.02 -13.91
C HIS A 281 3.65 -9.81 -13.21
N PHE A 282 4.74 -9.73 -14.00
CA PHE A 282 6.14 -9.51 -13.61
C PHE A 282 6.71 -10.41 -12.47
N GLY A 283 7.92 -10.94 -12.69
CA GLY A 283 8.65 -11.75 -11.68
C GLY A 283 8.38 -13.26 -11.70
N ALA A 284 7.62 -13.77 -12.67
CA ALA A 284 7.77 -15.16 -13.13
C ALA A 284 8.78 -15.18 -14.30
N PRO A 285 9.51 -16.27 -14.56
CA PRO A 285 10.34 -16.36 -15.76
C PRO A 285 9.43 -16.28 -16.99
N CYS A 286 9.43 -15.12 -17.64
CA CYS A 286 8.68 -14.86 -18.86
C CYS A 286 9.09 -15.85 -19.95
N GLN A 287 8.15 -16.70 -20.37
CA GLN A 287 8.46 -17.81 -21.27
C GLN A 287 8.64 -17.36 -22.72
N LEU A 288 7.93 -16.31 -23.13
CA LEU A 288 8.00 -15.76 -24.48
C LEU A 288 9.05 -14.68 -24.62
N CYS A 289 9.61 -14.13 -23.54
CA CYS A 289 10.61 -13.05 -23.61
C CYS A 289 11.86 -13.46 -24.39
N GLU A 290 12.23 -14.74 -24.41
CA GLU A 290 13.34 -15.23 -25.25
C GLU A 290 13.10 -15.03 -26.75
N CYS A 291 11.84 -14.86 -27.18
CA CYS A 291 11.46 -14.58 -28.56
C CYS A 291 11.46 -13.09 -28.91
N PHE A 292 11.76 -12.23 -27.93
CA PHE A 292 11.83 -10.79 -28.10
C PHE A 292 13.19 -10.24 -27.66
N VAL A 293 13.52 -9.04 -28.12
CA VAL A 293 14.60 -8.23 -27.58
C VAL A 293 13.97 -7.24 -26.61
N GLU A 294 14.36 -7.32 -25.35
CA GLU A 294 13.81 -6.50 -24.26
C GLU A 294 14.61 -5.22 -24.06
N TYR A 295 13.90 -4.11 -23.87
CA TYR A 295 14.44 -2.83 -23.40
C TYR A 295 13.74 -2.48 -22.09
N THR A 296 14.46 -2.61 -20.98
CA THR A 296 13.92 -2.45 -19.63
C THR A 296 13.73 -0.99 -19.25
N ASP A 297 12.67 -0.70 -18.48
CA ASP A 297 12.32 0.65 -18.03
C ASP A 297 12.23 1.67 -19.17
N ARG A 298 11.67 1.25 -20.31
CA ARG A 298 11.47 2.06 -21.51
C ARG A 298 10.03 1.93 -22.03
N ASP A 299 9.50 3.05 -22.50
CA ASP A 299 8.26 3.14 -23.30
C ASP A 299 8.61 3.70 -24.69
N MET A 300 7.75 3.42 -25.68
CA MET A 300 7.85 4.00 -27.02
C MET A 300 7.68 5.51 -26.97
N ASN A 301 8.33 6.22 -27.90
CA ASN A 301 8.20 7.67 -28.00
C ASN A 301 6.74 8.10 -28.34
N ILE A 302 6.46 9.40 -28.23
CA ILE A 302 5.11 9.96 -28.47
C ILE A 302 4.68 9.93 -29.94
N TYR A 303 5.64 9.88 -30.88
CA TYR A 303 5.38 9.88 -32.32
C TYR A 303 5.03 8.47 -32.83
N THR A 304 5.47 7.44 -32.11
CA THR A 304 5.14 6.05 -32.37
C THR A 304 3.92 5.67 -31.53
N GLN A 305 2.77 5.57 -32.19
CA GLN A 305 1.52 5.13 -31.56
C GLN A 305 1.35 3.62 -31.70
N PRO A 306 0.78 2.94 -30.68
CA PRO A 306 0.34 1.57 -30.88
C PRO A 306 -0.77 1.54 -31.92
N TYR A 307 -1.10 0.37 -32.45
CA TYR A 307 -2.32 0.20 -33.26
C TYR A 307 -3.42 -0.52 -32.47
N ASN A 308 -3.05 -1.29 -31.44
CA ASN A 308 -3.98 -2.01 -30.57
C ASN A 308 -3.53 -1.90 -29.11
N VAL A 309 -4.50 -1.80 -28.20
CA VAL A 309 -4.28 -1.72 -26.75
C VAL A 309 -5.24 -2.69 -26.04
N ALA A 310 -4.78 -3.37 -24.99
CA ALA A 310 -5.66 -4.24 -24.21
C ALA A 310 -6.77 -3.43 -23.49
N ILE A 311 -8.02 -3.91 -23.58
CA ILE A 311 -9.19 -3.29 -22.93
C ILE A 311 -9.09 -3.42 -21.41
N ASN A 312 -8.81 -4.64 -20.94
CA ASN A 312 -8.67 -4.92 -19.52
C ASN A 312 -7.21 -5.08 -19.13
N SER A 313 -6.62 -3.94 -18.77
CA SER A 313 -5.27 -3.83 -18.21
C SER A 313 -4.97 -4.76 -17.03
N TYR A 314 -5.97 -5.21 -16.27
CA TYR A 314 -5.77 -6.10 -15.12
C TYR A 314 -5.61 -7.58 -15.49
N GLU A 315 -5.99 -7.95 -16.73
CA GLU A 315 -5.92 -9.33 -17.21
C GLU A 315 -4.76 -9.56 -18.18
N ALA A 316 -4.17 -8.46 -18.69
CA ALA A 316 -3.04 -8.47 -19.59
C ALA A 316 -1.75 -8.79 -18.83
N THR A 317 -1.27 -10.02 -18.89
CA THR A 317 0.04 -10.43 -18.38
C THR A 317 1.13 -10.22 -19.42
N GLU A 318 2.39 -10.27 -18.98
CA GLU A 318 3.57 -10.14 -19.85
C GLU A 318 3.52 -11.20 -20.98
N ASP A 319 3.43 -12.48 -20.62
CA ASP A 319 3.39 -13.57 -21.59
C ASP A 319 2.12 -13.54 -22.46
N ARG A 320 0.93 -13.15 -21.94
CA ARG A 320 -0.27 -13.01 -22.78
C ARG A 320 -0.12 -11.87 -23.79
N CYS A 321 0.49 -10.76 -23.38
CA CYS A 321 0.74 -9.62 -24.25
C CYS A 321 1.74 -9.99 -25.36
N LEU A 322 2.81 -10.70 -25.01
CA LEU A 322 3.77 -11.23 -25.99
C LEU A 322 3.15 -12.28 -26.91
N ALA A 323 2.27 -13.15 -26.38
CA ALA A 323 1.55 -14.15 -27.17
C ALA A 323 0.61 -13.48 -28.18
N ALA A 324 -0.09 -12.42 -27.79
CA ALA A 324 -0.93 -11.63 -28.69
C ALA A 324 -0.10 -11.07 -29.86
N CYS A 325 1.09 -10.51 -29.57
CA CYS A 325 2.00 -10.05 -30.61
C CYS A 325 2.61 -11.18 -31.46
N GLN A 326 2.87 -12.34 -30.85
CA GLN A 326 3.44 -13.47 -31.56
C GLN A 326 2.45 -14.02 -32.59
N ASN A 327 1.17 -14.10 -32.21
CA ASN A 327 0.06 -14.57 -33.05
C ASN A 327 -0.41 -13.53 -34.08
N ASP A 328 -0.12 -12.25 -33.88
CA ASP A 328 -0.41 -11.18 -34.84
C ASP A 328 0.75 -10.98 -35.83
N GLN A 329 0.46 -11.05 -37.14
CA GLN A 329 1.44 -10.83 -38.21
C GLN A 329 1.85 -9.35 -38.34
N ASN A 330 0.96 -8.43 -37.96
CA ASN A 330 1.22 -6.99 -38.02
C ASN A 330 2.07 -6.52 -36.84
N CYS A 331 2.11 -7.28 -35.74
CA CYS A 331 2.86 -6.91 -34.56
C CYS A 331 4.37 -7.12 -34.74
N LYS A 332 5.13 -6.04 -34.52
CA LYS A 332 6.60 -6.05 -34.55
C LYS A 332 7.23 -5.67 -33.21
N ALA A 333 6.50 -4.95 -32.37
CA ALA A 333 6.93 -4.64 -31.01
C ALA A 333 5.75 -4.55 -30.05
N VAL A 334 6.04 -4.69 -28.77
CA VAL A 334 5.09 -4.64 -27.66
C VAL A 334 5.61 -3.68 -26.61
N VAL A 335 4.72 -2.90 -26.00
CA VAL A 335 4.99 -2.27 -24.71
C VAL A 335 4.13 -2.97 -23.68
N TYR A 336 4.79 -3.49 -22.64
CA TYR A 336 4.13 -4.09 -21.49
C TYR A 336 4.74 -3.51 -20.22
N GLY A 337 3.89 -3.07 -19.29
CA GLY A 337 4.42 -2.30 -18.18
C GLY A 337 3.39 -1.65 -17.28
N TYR A 338 3.85 -1.28 -16.10
CA TYR A 338 3.08 -0.51 -15.15
C TYR A 338 3.03 0.98 -15.55
N ILE A 339 1.82 1.51 -15.71
CA ILE A 339 1.58 2.88 -16.18
C ILE A 339 0.74 3.70 -15.20
N GLY A 340 1.35 4.74 -14.61
CA GLY A 340 0.68 5.71 -13.74
C GLY A 340 0.43 5.22 -12.29
N GLY A 341 -0.12 6.08 -11.43
CA GLY A 341 -0.25 5.83 -9.98
C GLY A 341 -1.54 5.13 -9.53
N ARG A 342 -2.21 4.37 -10.41
CA ARG A 342 -3.50 3.70 -10.12
C ARG A 342 -3.53 2.24 -10.57
N ASP A 343 -2.44 1.49 -10.40
CA ASP A 343 -2.44 0.04 -10.54
C ASP A 343 -2.90 -0.50 -11.92
N VAL A 344 -2.48 0.12 -13.04
CA VAL A 344 -2.89 -0.29 -14.40
C VAL A 344 -1.67 -0.83 -15.17
N PHE A 345 -1.71 -2.09 -15.60
CA PHE A 345 -0.74 -2.61 -16.57
C PHE A 345 -1.18 -2.26 -17.99
N THR A 346 -0.24 -1.88 -18.83
CA THR A 346 -0.48 -1.66 -20.25
C THR A 346 -0.03 -2.86 -21.05
N CYS A 347 -0.79 -3.18 -22.10
CA CYS A 347 -0.36 -4.06 -23.17
C CYS A 347 -0.69 -3.34 -24.48
N GLU A 348 0.34 -2.96 -25.20
CA GLU A 348 0.24 -2.14 -26.41
C GLU A 348 1.01 -2.82 -27.55
N LEU A 349 0.36 -2.98 -28.70
CA LEU A 349 0.95 -3.60 -29.87
C LEU A 349 1.34 -2.54 -30.91
N TYR A 350 2.54 -2.69 -31.47
CA TYR A 350 3.14 -1.76 -32.41
C TYR A 350 3.49 -2.46 -33.72
N SER A 351 3.13 -1.83 -34.84
CA SER A 351 3.45 -2.32 -36.19
C SER A 351 4.85 -1.93 -36.65
N GLU A 352 5.53 -1.11 -35.85
CA GLU A 352 6.90 -0.66 -36.04
C GLU A 352 7.81 -1.26 -34.95
N SER A 353 9.00 -1.72 -35.35
CA SER A 353 10.03 -2.22 -34.44
C SER A 353 11.10 -1.18 -34.10
N ASN A 354 10.90 0.08 -34.51
CA ASN A 354 11.96 1.07 -34.48
C ASN A 354 11.95 1.87 -33.17
N VAL A 355 12.87 1.54 -32.28
CA VAL A 355 13.03 2.21 -30.98
C VAL A 355 13.98 3.40 -31.11
N LYS A 356 13.56 4.46 -31.80
CA LYS A 356 14.28 5.73 -31.85
C LYS A 356 13.88 6.60 -30.66
N SER A 357 14.84 6.94 -29.81
CA SER A 357 14.66 7.81 -28.63
C SER A 357 13.55 7.31 -27.68
N PRO A 358 13.69 6.11 -27.09
CA PRO A 358 12.70 5.60 -26.15
C PRO A 358 12.55 6.54 -24.95
N LEU A 359 11.35 6.60 -24.40
CA LEU A 359 11.07 7.32 -23.16
C LEU A 359 11.55 6.44 -22.01
N TYR A 360 12.35 6.99 -21.08
CA TYR A 360 12.53 6.31 -19.80
C TYR A 360 11.15 6.17 -19.16
N THR A 361 10.79 5.01 -18.62
CA THR A 361 9.51 4.80 -17.92
C THR A 361 9.74 3.63 -16.98
N PRO A 362 9.95 3.88 -15.67
CA PRO A 362 10.19 2.81 -14.71
C PRO A 362 9.07 1.77 -14.73
N PHE A 363 9.44 0.49 -14.62
CA PHE A 363 8.54 -0.65 -14.60
C PHE A 363 7.72 -0.84 -15.88
N THR A 364 8.19 -0.30 -17.00
CA THR A 364 7.63 -0.53 -18.33
C THR A 364 8.72 -1.00 -19.27
N ASN A 365 8.44 -2.01 -20.08
CA ASN A 365 9.41 -2.62 -20.97
C ASN A 365 8.91 -2.59 -22.42
N ILE A 366 9.86 -2.42 -23.35
CA ILE A 366 9.63 -2.62 -24.78
C ILE A 366 10.15 -3.99 -25.18
N TYR A 367 9.35 -4.75 -25.93
CA TYR A 367 9.74 -6.05 -26.47
C TYR A 367 9.67 -5.99 -27.99
N ILE A 368 10.81 -6.17 -28.67
CA ILE A 368 10.88 -6.21 -30.13
C ILE A 368 10.88 -7.67 -30.60
N LYS A 369 9.93 -8.04 -31.46
CA LYS A 369 9.80 -9.40 -32.00
C LYS A 369 11.06 -9.77 -32.78
N LYS A 370 11.71 -10.88 -32.41
CA LYS A 370 12.88 -11.38 -33.16
C LYS A 370 12.44 -11.87 -34.54
N ARG A 371 13.29 -11.66 -35.54
CA ARG A 371 13.05 -12.15 -36.91
C ARG A 371 13.26 -13.67 -37.06
N ALA A 372 14.03 -14.27 -36.14
CA ALA A 372 14.23 -15.71 -36.12
C ALA A 372 12.96 -16.41 -35.60
N GLU A 373 12.68 -17.61 -36.11
CA GLU A 373 11.54 -18.40 -35.64
C GLU A 373 11.66 -18.70 -34.14
N CYS A 374 10.66 -18.26 -33.39
CA CYS A 374 10.50 -18.55 -31.97
C CYS A 374 10.08 -20.02 -31.81
N ARG A 375 10.90 -20.82 -31.12
CA ARG A 375 10.60 -22.24 -30.85
C ARG A 375 9.55 -22.45 -29.76
N LYS A 376 9.14 -21.40 -29.06
CA LYS A 376 8.11 -21.44 -28.03
C LYS A 376 6.74 -21.25 -28.65
N SER A 377 5.79 -22.08 -28.23
CA SER A 377 4.41 -22.00 -28.71
C SER A 377 3.65 -20.90 -27.97
N ALA A 378 2.99 -20.03 -28.74
CA ALA A 378 2.03 -19.06 -28.22
C ALA A 378 0.59 -19.60 -28.16
N LEU A 379 0.35 -20.85 -28.59
CA LEU A 379 -1.00 -21.44 -28.76
C LEU A 379 -1.70 -21.84 -27.45
N GLY A 380 -1.06 -21.68 -26.29
CA GLY A 380 -1.61 -22.03 -24.98
C GLY A 380 -2.12 -20.85 -24.15
N TYR A 381 -1.98 -19.61 -24.64
CA TYR A 381 -2.40 -18.41 -23.92
C TYR A 381 -3.81 -17.98 -24.34
N GLU A 382 -4.63 -17.62 -23.35
CA GLU A 382 -5.93 -17.02 -23.61
C GLU A 382 -5.77 -15.69 -24.35
N ALA A 383 -6.57 -15.49 -25.40
CA ALA A 383 -6.60 -14.26 -26.18
C ALA A 383 -6.87 -13.05 -25.28
N LEU A 384 -6.25 -11.92 -25.60
CA LEU A 384 -6.53 -10.64 -24.94
C LEU A 384 -7.58 -9.88 -25.74
N ASP A 385 -8.53 -9.29 -25.03
CA ASP A 385 -9.47 -8.35 -25.63
C ASP A 385 -8.74 -7.04 -25.92
N MET A 386 -8.66 -6.69 -27.20
CA MET A 386 -7.95 -5.51 -27.70
C MET A 386 -8.95 -4.49 -28.26
N THR A 387 -8.61 -3.21 -28.11
CA THR A 387 -9.34 -2.08 -28.69
C THR A 387 -8.39 -1.19 -29.48
N ASP A 388 -8.97 -0.39 -30.37
CA ASP A 388 -8.30 0.72 -31.02
C ASP A 388 -7.75 1.71 -29.98
N VAL A 389 -6.74 2.46 -30.40
CA VAL A 389 -5.96 3.38 -29.56
C VAL A 389 -6.85 4.48 -28.98
N ASP A 390 -6.78 4.64 -27.66
CA ASP A 390 -7.41 5.75 -26.91
C ASP A 390 -6.42 6.92 -26.74
N GLU A 391 -6.93 8.15 -26.72
CA GLU A 391 -6.19 9.40 -26.42
C GLU A 391 -5.40 9.31 -25.10
N ARG A 392 -5.81 8.41 -24.18
CA ARG A 392 -5.12 8.12 -22.92
C ARG A 392 -3.65 7.71 -23.10
N VAL A 393 -3.31 6.98 -24.16
CA VAL A 393 -1.92 6.53 -24.43
C VAL A 393 -1.04 7.74 -24.76
N ALA A 394 -1.51 8.62 -25.64
CA ALA A 394 -0.81 9.86 -25.99
C ALA A 394 -0.66 10.79 -24.77
N ALA A 395 -1.73 10.94 -23.98
CA ALA A 395 -1.71 11.74 -22.76
C ALA A 395 -0.68 11.21 -21.73
N ARG A 396 -0.57 9.88 -21.56
CA ARG A 396 0.44 9.24 -20.70
C ARG A 396 1.85 9.58 -21.16
N LYS A 397 2.17 9.35 -22.43
CA LYS A 397 3.50 9.60 -22.99
C LYS A 397 3.89 11.07 -22.88
N GLN A 398 2.93 11.97 -23.12
CA GLN A 398 3.16 13.40 -22.96
C GLN A 398 3.39 13.81 -21.50
N ARG A 399 2.76 13.12 -20.53
CA ARG A 399 3.03 13.32 -19.11
C ARG A 399 4.46 12.94 -18.74
N TYR A 400 4.96 11.78 -19.21
CA TYR A 400 6.35 11.38 -18.98
C TYR A 400 7.34 12.36 -19.62
N LEU A 401 7.09 12.79 -20.86
CA LEU A 401 7.89 13.83 -21.50
C LEU A 401 7.93 15.14 -20.69
N ARG A 402 6.79 15.61 -20.17
CA ARG A 402 6.75 16.79 -19.29
C ARG A 402 7.58 16.59 -18.02
N LEU A 403 7.56 15.39 -17.44
CA LEU A 403 8.40 15.04 -16.29
C LEU A 403 9.89 15.07 -16.65
N TYR A 404 10.27 14.66 -17.86
CA TYR A 404 11.67 14.74 -18.34
C TYR A 404 12.12 16.15 -18.69
N THR A 405 11.22 17.01 -19.20
CA THR A 405 11.55 18.41 -19.51
C THR A 405 11.57 19.32 -18.29
N LYS A 406 11.01 18.88 -17.16
CA LYS A 406 11.17 19.59 -15.90
C LYS A 406 12.64 19.48 -15.49
N PHE A 407 13.30 20.63 -15.38
CA PHE A 407 14.66 20.72 -14.88
C PHE A 407 14.76 19.96 -13.54
N ASN A 408 15.44 18.82 -13.57
CA ASN A 408 15.70 18.05 -12.37
C ASN A 408 16.86 18.72 -11.65
N PHE A 409 16.57 19.49 -10.59
CA PHE A 409 17.60 20.12 -9.75
C PHE A 409 18.58 19.11 -9.12
N PHE A 410 18.33 17.80 -9.27
CA PHE A 410 19.16 16.70 -8.80
C PHE A 410 19.90 15.96 -9.93
N GLY A 411 19.95 16.52 -11.15
CA GLY A 411 20.77 16.02 -12.25
C GLY A 411 22.24 16.46 -12.19
N PHE A 412 22.84 16.55 -11.01
CA PHE A 412 24.30 16.68 -10.86
C PHE A 412 24.89 15.29 -10.69
N GLY A 413 25.44 14.76 -11.80
CA GLY A 413 26.43 13.70 -11.83
C GLY A 413 27.64 14.23 -12.60
#